data_AF-A0A7X7C029-F1
#
_entry.id   AF-A0A7X7C029-F1
#
_cell.length_a   1.000
_cell.length_b   1.000
_cell.length_c   1.000
_cell.angle_alpha   90.00
_cell.angle_beta   90.00
_cell.angle_gamma   90.00
#
_symmetry.space_group_name_H-M   'P 1'
#
loop_
_entity.id
_entity.type
_entity.pdbx_description
1 polymer ?
#
loop_
_entity_poly.entity_id
_entity_poly.type
_entity_poly.pdbx_seq_one_letter_code
_entity_poly.pdbx_strand_id
1 'polypeptide(L)'
;MKIKRIILAIALVSMAFAANAQQLGKTTRYCNPLPMVMGEGGTASGDVSVFQWQGKYYMFCTGGGAWVSDDMFNWEFHKVENVPTAPDVVPYNGKFIMTGNSTGVWVADNPLGPYEMIGNWKGIPGIEGGWSIPFDTHIYIDDDNQPYLFWPGMAISGIYSVKLNPNDITQFAGPITHHFSFNPDHVWERQGEQNEYTDVAWIEGPWVYKHNGTYYLQYSASGTQWRTYAEGYYKANSIEGPYEYASNNPFLRRTDGVVTGAAHGSMLTGPDGNIWQFYTIVLSSGGRRIGMDRVTVDEQGNLNCKITDTPQWIPGAVKDPTKGDSGSIIVSVGKINNGNAGGTTRAKVASTDTPGRGAEYAVDNSTATWWTPDPSDKQPTLTLNLSPSVDRDRTQTFTVDGIRLLFNNSRAGGFGSPTGELPEPAPNAVIDLTQNERQSSNRVATNGQPQRRMSFPFNPSVFKYKVEVSMDAKNYTTVLDRTDNTVSRNTIFDEFAPIECRFVRLTITEWPANTALSVLDFSVFGKATGYSPSEVAVPPLKDMSKK
;
A
#
# COMPACT_ATOMS: atom_id res chain seq x y z
N MET A 1 -79.36 18.79 13.17
CA MET A 1 -78.25 19.70 12.78
C MET A 1 -77.30 19.84 13.97
N LYS A 2 -75.98 19.80 13.73
CA LYS A 2 -74.83 19.99 14.66
C LYS A 2 -74.04 18.75 15.10
N ILE A 3 -73.16 18.35 14.16
CA ILE A 3 -71.69 18.24 14.28
C ILE A 3 -71.15 17.30 15.38
N LYS A 4 -70.77 16.08 14.96
CA LYS A 4 -69.78 15.22 15.64
C LYS A 4 -68.39 15.86 15.49
N ARG A 5 -67.70 16.11 16.61
CA ARG A 5 -66.29 16.53 16.62
C ARG A 5 -65.41 15.33 16.28
N ILE A 6 -64.74 15.37 15.15
CA ILE A 6 -63.64 14.47 14.80
C ILE A 6 -62.38 15.07 15.43
N ILE A 7 -61.79 14.37 16.40
CA ILE A 7 -60.44 14.66 16.90
C ILE A 7 -59.49 13.92 15.96
N LEU A 8 -58.78 14.69 15.12
CA LEU A 8 -57.72 14.19 14.26
C LEU A 8 -56.46 14.02 15.12
N ALA A 9 -56.14 12.79 15.50
CA ALA A 9 -54.85 12.45 16.08
C ALA A 9 -53.81 12.45 14.95
N ILE A 10 -53.01 13.51 14.86
CA ILE A 10 -51.83 13.55 13.99
C ILE A 10 -50.77 12.66 14.64
N ALA A 11 -50.64 11.44 14.15
CA ALA A 11 -49.49 10.60 14.44
C ALA A 11 -48.28 11.18 13.70
N LEU A 12 -47.43 11.90 14.43
CA LEU A 12 -46.07 12.23 14.01
C LEU A 12 -45.30 10.90 13.91
N VAL A 13 -45.29 10.31 12.72
CA VAL A 13 -44.36 9.24 12.37
C VAL A 13 -43.01 9.90 12.15
N SER A 14 -42.26 10.05 13.24
CA SER A 14 -40.81 10.23 13.17
C SER A 14 -40.23 8.94 12.59
N MET A 15 -40.02 8.89 11.27
CA MET A 15 -39.11 7.92 10.67
C MET A 15 -37.71 8.25 11.17
N ALA A 16 -37.33 7.64 12.29
CA ALA A 16 -35.92 7.47 12.61
C ALA A 16 -35.34 6.60 11.49
N PHE A 17 -34.62 7.22 10.56
CA PHE A 17 -33.64 6.49 9.77
C PHE A 17 -32.63 5.95 10.78
N ALA A 18 -32.79 4.69 11.16
CA ALA A 18 -31.67 3.94 11.69
C ALA A 18 -30.65 3.92 10.55
N ALA A 19 -29.65 4.79 10.65
CA ALA A 19 -28.45 4.66 9.85
C ALA A 19 -27.96 3.23 10.11
N ASN A 20 -28.07 2.35 9.13
CA ASN A 20 -27.32 1.11 9.14
C ASN A 20 -25.87 1.54 9.28
N ALA A 21 -25.32 1.42 10.50
CA ALA A 21 -23.92 1.65 10.74
C ALA A 21 -23.18 0.71 9.78
N GLN A 22 -22.54 1.29 8.76
CA GLN A 22 -21.81 0.53 7.77
C GLN A 22 -20.76 -0.28 8.52
N GLN A 23 -20.91 -1.61 8.49
CA GLN A 23 -20.03 -2.53 9.19
C GLN A 23 -18.61 -2.27 8.69
N LEU A 24 -17.69 -1.92 9.60
CA LEU A 24 -16.29 -1.68 9.30
C LEU A 24 -15.76 -2.77 8.35
N GLY A 25 -15.26 -2.38 7.18
CA GLY A 25 -14.61 -3.28 6.22
C GLY A 25 -15.52 -3.97 5.20
N LYS A 26 -16.85 -3.95 5.31
CA LYS A 26 -17.73 -4.60 4.31
C LYS A 26 -18.23 -3.63 3.26
N THR A 27 -17.36 -3.27 2.34
CA THR A 27 -17.73 -2.54 1.13
C THR A 27 -17.47 -3.39 -0.10
N THR A 28 -18.08 -3.02 -1.24
CA THR A 28 -17.86 -3.72 -2.51
C THR A 28 -16.67 -3.15 -3.29
N ARG A 29 -15.91 -2.21 -2.69
CA ARG A 29 -14.81 -1.53 -3.35
C ARG A 29 -13.55 -1.53 -2.49
N TYR A 30 -12.39 -1.62 -3.12
CA TYR A 30 -11.11 -1.32 -2.49
C TYR A 30 -10.55 -0.01 -3.04
N CYS A 31 -9.60 0.59 -2.32
CA CYS A 31 -8.79 1.68 -2.84
C CYS A 31 -7.36 1.47 -2.35
N ASN A 32 -6.38 1.60 -3.26
CA ASN A 32 -4.98 1.50 -2.89
C ASN A 32 -4.45 2.82 -2.26
N PRO A 33 -3.46 2.75 -1.36
CA PRO A 33 -2.96 1.53 -0.72
C PRO A 33 -4.03 0.81 0.12
N LEU A 34 -3.93 -0.51 0.26
CA LEU A 34 -4.92 -1.31 0.98
C LEU A 34 -4.97 -0.94 2.48
N PRO A 35 -6.16 -0.86 3.09
CA PRO A 35 -6.35 -0.52 4.50
C PRO A 35 -6.05 -1.72 5.42
N MET A 36 -4.82 -2.21 5.38
CA MET A 36 -4.40 -3.40 6.11
C MET A 36 -4.53 -3.22 7.62
N VAL A 37 -5.19 -4.19 8.27
CA VAL A 37 -5.23 -4.31 9.73
C VAL A 37 -3.83 -4.62 10.28
N MET A 38 -3.48 -4.04 11.42
CA MET A 38 -2.23 -4.32 12.12
C MET A 38 -2.52 -4.91 13.49
N GLY A 39 -1.59 -5.71 14.02
CA GLY A 39 -1.71 -6.29 15.34
C GLY A 39 -0.34 -6.50 15.99
N GLU A 40 -0.35 -6.99 17.23
CA GLU A 40 0.87 -7.23 17.96
C GLU A 40 1.78 -8.21 17.21
N GLY A 41 2.95 -7.72 16.79
CA GLY A 41 3.94 -8.52 16.04
C GLY A 41 3.78 -8.48 14.52
N GLY A 42 2.94 -7.59 13.95
CA GLY A 42 2.80 -7.49 12.50
C GLY A 42 2.33 -6.14 11.96
N THR A 43 2.99 -5.70 10.88
CA THR A 43 2.62 -4.56 10.03
C THR A 43 2.89 -4.92 8.58
N ALA A 44 1.92 -4.69 7.69
CA ALA A 44 2.04 -5.00 6.25
C ALA A 44 2.99 -4.01 5.56
N SER A 45 4.31 -4.19 5.76
CA SER A 45 5.34 -3.20 5.44
C SER A 45 6.03 -3.44 4.10
N GLY A 46 5.47 -4.27 3.22
CA GLY A 46 6.01 -4.59 1.88
C GLY A 46 6.42 -6.06 1.72
N ASP A 47 6.99 -6.36 0.57
CA ASP A 47 7.51 -7.67 0.15
C ASP A 47 6.43 -8.75 0.31
N VAL A 48 5.36 -8.60 -0.47
CA VAL A 48 4.07 -9.28 -0.23
C VAL A 48 3.95 -10.60 -0.98
N SER A 49 3.76 -11.68 -0.22
CA SER A 49 3.48 -13.02 -0.76
C SER A 49 2.08 -13.45 -0.38
N VAL A 50 1.26 -13.78 -1.38
CA VAL A 50 -0.09 -14.31 -1.18
C VAL A 50 -0.22 -15.69 -1.81
N PHE A 51 -0.70 -16.66 -1.05
CA PHE A 51 -1.04 -17.99 -1.55
C PHE A 51 -2.46 -18.39 -1.17
N GLN A 52 -3.03 -19.30 -1.95
CA GLN A 52 -4.34 -19.89 -1.70
C GLN A 52 -4.17 -21.28 -1.09
N TRP A 53 -4.96 -21.57 -0.06
CA TRP A 53 -5.03 -22.91 0.52
C TRP A 53 -6.43 -23.18 1.09
N GLN A 54 -7.03 -24.31 0.68
CA GLN A 54 -8.35 -24.76 1.14
C GLN A 54 -9.45 -23.69 1.06
N GLY A 55 -9.48 -22.93 -0.04
CA GLY A 55 -10.51 -21.91 -0.28
C GLY A 55 -10.28 -20.59 0.46
N LYS A 56 -9.16 -20.43 1.15
CA LYS A 56 -8.75 -19.19 1.82
C LYS A 56 -7.46 -18.65 1.22
N TYR A 57 -7.24 -17.35 1.40
CA TYR A 57 -6.05 -16.63 0.99
C TYR A 57 -5.24 -16.25 2.22
N TYR A 58 -3.93 -16.46 2.14
CA TYR A 58 -2.97 -16.17 3.20
C TYR A 58 -1.94 -15.22 2.65
N MET A 59 -1.81 -14.06 3.28
CA MET A 59 -0.83 -13.04 2.92
C MET A 59 0.23 -12.94 4.02
N PHE A 60 1.49 -12.95 3.60
CA PHE A 60 2.65 -12.68 4.43
C PHE A 60 3.39 -11.46 3.88
N CYS A 61 3.92 -10.63 4.78
CA CYS A 61 4.64 -9.42 4.42
C CYS A 61 5.85 -9.24 5.34
N THR A 62 6.85 -8.51 4.86
CA THR A 62 7.83 -7.88 5.74
C THR A 62 7.12 -7.05 6.79
N GLY A 63 7.58 -7.17 8.03
CA GLY A 63 6.97 -6.52 9.19
C GLY A 63 6.20 -7.47 10.10
N GLY A 64 6.04 -8.73 9.70
CA GLY A 64 5.63 -9.84 10.55
C GLY A 64 4.12 -10.15 10.54
N GLY A 65 3.78 -11.33 11.08
CA GLY A 65 2.43 -11.87 11.09
C GLY A 65 1.94 -12.36 9.73
N ALA A 66 0.65 -12.67 9.67
CA ALA A 66 -0.05 -13.11 8.47
C ALA A 66 -1.45 -12.51 8.43
N TRP A 67 -2.03 -12.42 7.23
CA TRP A 67 -3.42 -12.03 7.05
C TRP A 67 -4.18 -13.14 6.34
N VAL A 68 -5.39 -13.42 6.80
CA VAL A 68 -6.27 -14.45 6.22
C VAL A 68 -7.52 -13.80 5.67
N SER A 69 -7.92 -14.20 4.46
CA SER A 69 -9.13 -13.69 3.81
C SER A 69 -9.85 -14.78 3.02
N ASP A 70 -11.18 -14.69 2.96
CA ASP A 70 -12.00 -15.52 2.07
C ASP A 70 -12.14 -14.92 0.66
N ASP A 71 -11.91 -13.61 0.51
CA ASP A 71 -12.25 -12.83 -0.69
C ASP A 71 -11.12 -11.91 -1.19
N MET A 72 -9.91 -12.05 -0.62
CA MET A 72 -8.72 -11.21 -0.88
C MET A 72 -8.86 -9.73 -0.50
N PHE A 73 -9.90 -9.36 0.25
CA PHE A 73 -10.13 -7.98 0.64
C PHE A 73 -10.39 -7.83 2.14
N ASN A 74 -11.27 -8.67 2.70
CA ASN A 74 -11.55 -8.73 4.11
C ASN A 74 -10.46 -9.56 4.81
N TRP A 75 -9.39 -8.89 5.23
CA TRP A 75 -8.22 -9.50 5.87
C TRP A 75 -8.32 -9.49 7.39
N GLU A 76 -8.18 -10.67 8.00
CA GLU A 76 -8.00 -10.85 9.45
C GLU A 76 -6.51 -11.01 9.78
N PHE A 77 -5.99 -10.26 10.74
CA PHE A 77 -4.61 -10.39 11.17
C PHE A 77 -4.42 -11.55 12.14
N HIS A 78 -3.39 -12.36 11.90
CA HIS A 78 -2.93 -13.41 12.79
C HIS A 78 -1.46 -13.19 13.12
N LYS A 79 -1.13 -13.21 14.41
CA LYS A 79 0.26 -13.21 14.84
C LYS A 79 0.90 -14.55 14.46
N VAL A 80 1.98 -14.47 13.69
CA VAL A 80 2.83 -15.61 13.32
C VAL A 80 4.25 -15.28 13.74
N GLU A 81 4.86 -16.18 14.52
CA GLU A 81 6.23 -16.02 15.00
C GLU A 81 7.22 -16.37 13.88
N ASN A 82 8.43 -15.79 13.95
CA ASN A 82 9.55 -16.08 13.04
C ASN A 82 9.33 -15.73 11.56
N VAL A 83 8.35 -14.88 11.22
CA VAL A 83 8.18 -14.36 9.85
C VAL A 83 9.40 -13.50 9.48
N PRO A 84 10.16 -13.86 8.42
CA PRO A 84 11.34 -13.11 8.00
C PRO A 84 10.98 -11.84 7.19
N THR A 85 11.98 -11.05 6.83
CA THR A 85 11.87 -10.07 5.74
C THR A 85 11.71 -10.79 4.40
N ALA A 86 10.87 -10.26 3.51
CA ALA A 86 10.45 -10.85 2.24
C ALA A 86 10.04 -12.33 2.42
N PRO A 87 9.02 -12.59 3.26
CA PRO A 87 8.59 -13.95 3.50
C PRO A 87 7.93 -14.53 2.25
N ASP A 88 8.32 -15.75 1.89
CA ASP A 88 7.62 -16.59 0.93
C ASP A 88 7.13 -17.84 1.63
N VAL A 89 5.86 -18.19 1.41
CA VAL A 89 5.20 -19.32 2.04
C VAL A 89 4.46 -20.12 0.97
N VAL A 90 4.75 -21.42 0.91
CA VAL A 90 4.14 -22.32 -0.07
C VAL A 90 3.66 -23.62 0.58
N PRO A 91 2.43 -24.08 0.28
CA PRO A 91 1.99 -25.42 0.67
C PRO A 91 2.73 -26.48 -0.17
N TYR A 92 3.31 -27.49 0.49
CA TYR A 92 4.02 -28.57 -0.17
C TYR A 92 3.93 -29.87 0.64
N ASN A 93 3.50 -30.96 0.01
CA ASN A 93 3.42 -32.31 0.61
C ASN A 93 2.76 -32.35 2.00
N GLY A 94 1.66 -31.61 2.18
CA GLY A 94 0.90 -31.58 3.45
C GLY A 94 1.51 -30.70 4.55
N LYS A 95 2.55 -29.94 4.24
CA LYS A 95 3.20 -28.96 5.11
C LYS A 95 3.16 -27.57 4.48
N PHE A 96 3.58 -26.56 5.24
CA PHE A 96 3.84 -25.21 4.77
C PHE A 96 5.31 -24.90 4.92
N ILE A 97 5.96 -24.53 3.84
CA ILE A 97 7.37 -24.13 3.83
C ILE A 97 7.42 -22.61 3.85
N MET A 98 8.23 -22.04 4.75
CA MET A 98 8.50 -20.60 4.82
C MET A 98 10.00 -20.32 4.67
N THR A 99 10.32 -19.32 3.86
CA THR A 99 11.68 -18.79 3.65
C THR A 99 11.61 -17.26 3.54
N GLY A 100 12.76 -16.60 3.51
CA GLY A 100 12.90 -15.17 3.25
C GLY A 100 14.37 -14.77 3.28
N ASN A 101 14.63 -13.50 3.58
CA ASN A 101 15.95 -12.92 3.37
C ASN A 101 17.04 -13.54 4.24
N SER A 102 17.96 -14.25 3.57
CA SER A 102 19.12 -14.87 4.18
C SER A 102 18.78 -15.80 5.35
N THR A 103 17.61 -16.47 5.28
CA THR A 103 17.20 -17.45 6.29
C THR A 103 17.41 -18.88 5.82
N GLY A 104 17.42 -19.81 6.77
CA GLY A 104 17.16 -21.23 6.47
C GLY A 104 15.70 -21.48 6.11
N VAL A 105 15.35 -22.76 6.01
CA VAL A 105 14.00 -23.20 5.68
C VAL A 105 13.22 -23.50 6.95
N TRP A 106 12.00 -22.97 7.02
CA TRP A 106 11.07 -23.20 8.12
C TRP A 106 9.87 -24.03 7.65
N VAL A 107 9.34 -24.89 8.51
CA VAL A 107 8.21 -25.76 8.18
C VAL A 107 7.15 -25.71 9.28
N ALA A 108 5.88 -25.77 8.87
CA ALA A 108 4.73 -25.90 9.76
C ALA A 108 3.70 -26.91 9.24
N ASP A 109 2.87 -27.43 10.16
CA ASP A 109 1.68 -28.24 9.83
C ASP A 109 0.44 -27.40 9.51
N ASN A 110 0.46 -26.12 9.87
CA ASN A 110 -0.63 -25.17 9.68
C ASN A 110 -0.08 -23.91 9.00
N PRO A 111 -0.84 -23.26 8.09
CA PRO A 111 -0.35 -22.08 7.37
C PRO A 111 0.06 -20.93 8.30
N LEU A 112 -0.49 -20.88 9.51
CA LEU A 112 -0.19 -19.85 10.52
C LEU A 112 0.87 -20.31 11.55
N GLY A 113 1.52 -21.45 11.33
CA GLY A 113 2.55 -21.98 12.21
C GLY A 113 2.00 -22.87 13.35
N PRO A 114 2.83 -23.16 14.38
CA PRO A 114 4.18 -22.64 14.56
C PRO A 114 5.14 -23.12 13.46
N TYR A 115 6.00 -22.21 12.99
CA TYR A 115 7.06 -22.52 12.04
C TYR A 115 8.35 -22.89 12.78
N GLU A 116 8.93 -24.04 12.45
CA GLU A 116 10.19 -24.54 13.00
C GLU A 116 11.26 -24.59 11.91
N MET A 117 12.46 -24.10 12.22
CA MET A 117 13.58 -24.14 11.27
C MET A 117 14.10 -25.57 11.16
N ILE A 118 14.08 -26.14 9.96
CA ILE A 118 14.57 -27.51 9.69
C ILE A 118 16.04 -27.53 9.25
N GLY A 119 16.60 -26.38 8.85
CA GLY A 119 18.01 -26.24 8.52
C GLY A 119 18.30 -25.08 7.57
N ASN A 120 19.59 -24.77 7.41
CA ASN A 120 20.06 -23.85 6.37
C ASN A 120 20.04 -24.51 4.99
N TRP A 121 20.00 -23.69 3.94
CA TRP A 121 20.20 -24.13 2.56
C TRP A 121 21.53 -24.87 2.39
N LYS A 122 21.49 -26.01 1.70
CA LYS A 122 22.60 -26.92 1.43
C LYS A 122 22.87 -27.00 -0.07
N GLY A 123 24.13 -27.25 -0.42
CA GLY A 123 24.54 -27.38 -1.82
C GLY A 123 24.62 -26.04 -2.56
N ILE A 124 24.73 -24.92 -1.83
CA ILE A 124 24.99 -23.60 -2.41
C ILE A 124 26.45 -23.59 -2.93
N PRO A 125 26.68 -23.53 -4.25
CA PRO A 125 28.01 -23.28 -4.78
C PRO A 125 28.37 -21.80 -4.63
N GLY A 126 29.65 -21.46 -4.84
CA GLY A 126 30.00 -20.08 -5.13
C GLY A 126 29.35 -19.64 -6.43
N ILE A 127 28.71 -18.48 -6.45
CA ILE A 127 28.22 -17.84 -7.68
C ILE A 127 29.27 -16.80 -8.09
N GLU A 128 29.84 -16.93 -9.27
CA GLU A 128 30.84 -15.98 -9.77
C GLU A 128 30.21 -14.59 -9.94
N GLY A 129 30.79 -13.58 -9.29
CA GLY A 129 30.31 -12.20 -9.35
C GLY A 129 28.96 -11.93 -8.66
N GLY A 130 28.42 -12.89 -7.90
CA GLY A 130 27.10 -12.77 -7.26
C GLY A 130 27.10 -13.20 -5.79
N TRP A 131 26.03 -12.83 -5.08
CA TRP A 131 25.82 -13.33 -3.72
C TRP A 131 25.11 -14.69 -3.77
N SER A 132 25.72 -15.69 -3.13
CA SER A 132 25.24 -17.08 -3.14
C SER A 132 24.20 -17.42 -2.05
N ILE A 133 23.99 -16.56 -1.05
CA ILE A 133 23.00 -16.82 0.00
C ILE A 133 21.63 -16.44 -0.54
N PRO A 134 20.64 -17.35 -0.55
CA PRO A 134 19.29 -17.02 -0.98
C PRO A 134 18.69 -15.86 -0.18
N PHE A 135 18.24 -14.86 -0.92
CA PHE A 135 17.60 -13.63 -0.48
C PHE A 135 16.38 -13.43 -1.39
N ASP A 136 15.34 -12.70 -0.95
CA ASP A 136 14.08 -12.51 -1.66
C ASP A 136 13.61 -13.80 -2.37
N THR A 137 13.55 -14.87 -1.60
CA THR A 137 13.36 -16.21 -2.14
C THR A 137 11.92 -16.42 -2.56
N HIS A 138 11.71 -17.12 -3.68
CA HIS A 138 10.41 -17.66 -4.06
C HIS A 138 10.52 -19.16 -4.36
N ILE A 139 9.73 -19.97 -3.68
CA ILE A 139 9.61 -21.40 -3.93
C ILE A 139 8.39 -21.64 -4.83
N TYR A 140 8.65 -22.05 -6.05
CA TYR A 140 7.62 -22.44 -7.01
C TYR A 140 7.51 -23.97 -7.05
N ILE A 141 6.29 -24.50 -6.92
CA ILE A 141 5.99 -25.94 -7.09
C ILE A 141 5.36 -26.13 -8.47
N ASP A 142 6.04 -26.84 -9.37
CA ASP A 142 5.52 -27.08 -10.72
C ASP A 142 4.51 -28.24 -10.76
N ASP A 143 3.85 -28.44 -11.91
CA ASP A 143 2.74 -29.39 -12.09
C ASP A 143 3.14 -30.86 -11.80
N ASP A 144 4.43 -31.19 -11.93
CA ASP A 144 5.01 -32.50 -11.60
C ASP A 144 5.39 -32.64 -10.12
N ASN A 145 5.00 -31.67 -9.28
CA ASN A 145 5.32 -31.55 -7.86
C ASN A 145 6.82 -31.35 -7.57
N GLN A 146 7.61 -30.91 -8.57
CA GLN A 146 9.00 -30.55 -8.40
C GLN A 146 9.11 -29.12 -7.82
N PRO A 147 9.75 -28.94 -6.65
CA PRO A 147 10.04 -27.62 -6.10
C PRO A 147 11.25 -26.97 -6.78
N TYR A 148 11.13 -25.67 -7.04
CA TYR A 148 12.19 -24.80 -7.55
C TYR A 148 12.35 -23.61 -6.61
N LEU A 149 13.58 -23.23 -6.30
CA LEU A 149 13.90 -21.99 -5.60
C LEU A 149 14.35 -20.96 -6.62
N PHE A 150 13.78 -19.76 -6.55
CA PHE A 150 14.22 -18.57 -7.28
C PHE A 150 14.76 -17.53 -6.28
N TRP A 151 15.84 -16.83 -6.65
CA TRP A 151 16.43 -15.76 -5.85
C TRP A 151 17.25 -14.80 -6.73
N PRO A 152 17.48 -13.54 -6.32
CA PRO A 152 18.40 -12.65 -7.01
C PRO A 152 19.85 -12.90 -6.57
N GLY A 153 20.79 -12.77 -7.50
CA GLY A 153 22.24 -12.72 -7.20
C GLY A 153 22.70 -11.36 -6.66
N MET A 154 21.73 -10.48 -6.37
CA MET A 154 21.86 -9.08 -5.93
C MET A 154 22.41 -8.10 -6.96
N ALA A 155 22.12 -6.81 -6.73
CA ALA A 155 22.54 -5.70 -7.56
C ALA A 155 22.27 -5.94 -9.06
N ILE A 156 23.32 -6.10 -9.85
CA ILE A 156 23.27 -6.25 -11.31
C ILE A 156 23.27 -7.72 -11.76
N SER A 157 23.48 -8.68 -10.86
CA SER A 157 23.69 -10.09 -11.23
C SER A 157 22.40 -10.79 -11.67
N GLY A 158 21.24 -10.19 -11.39
CA GLY A 158 19.93 -10.65 -11.87
C GLY A 158 19.40 -11.89 -11.15
N ILE A 159 18.59 -12.71 -11.82
CA ILE A 159 17.80 -13.79 -11.19
C ILE A 159 18.35 -15.18 -11.49
N TYR A 160 18.36 -16.02 -10.46
CA TYR A 160 18.81 -17.41 -10.50
C TYR A 160 17.69 -18.35 -10.06
N SER A 161 17.81 -19.62 -10.45
CA SER A 161 16.97 -20.68 -9.91
C SER A 161 17.69 -22.00 -9.78
N VAL A 162 17.13 -22.91 -8.97
CA VAL A 162 17.61 -24.28 -8.82
C VAL A 162 16.46 -25.20 -8.45
N LYS A 163 16.53 -26.46 -8.91
CA LYS A 163 15.68 -27.53 -8.39
C LYS A 163 16.01 -27.79 -6.91
N LEU A 164 14.99 -27.99 -6.09
CA LEU A 164 15.16 -28.48 -4.71
C LEU A 164 14.91 -29.99 -4.65
N ASN A 165 15.54 -30.68 -3.71
CA ASN A 165 15.32 -32.12 -3.52
C ASN A 165 13.93 -32.34 -2.88
N PRO A 166 13.00 -33.07 -3.51
CA PRO A 166 11.68 -33.35 -2.92
C PRO A 166 11.72 -34.06 -1.56
N ASN A 167 12.79 -34.79 -1.26
CA ASN A 167 12.98 -35.52 0.00
C ASN A 167 13.75 -34.72 1.06
N ASP A 168 14.38 -33.61 0.69
CA ASP A 168 15.07 -32.69 1.59
C ASP A 168 15.00 -31.28 0.98
N ILE A 169 13.94 -30.54 1.32
CA ILE A 169 13.67 -29.24 0.69
C ILE A 169 14.80 -28.21 0.92
N THR A 170 15.69 -28.43 1.91
CA THR A 170 16.84 -27.55 2.13
C THR A 170 17.97 -27.78 1.14
N GLN A 171 17.91 -28.81 0.29
CA GLN A 171 19.01 -29.27 -0.55
C GLN A 171 18.81 -28.89 -2.02
N PHE A 172 19.78 -28.19 -2.60
CA PHE A 172 19.84 -27.96 -4.05
C PHE A 172 20.06 -29.29 -4.78
N ALA A 173 19.28 -29.54 -5.82
CA ALA A 173 19.17 -30.82 -6.53
C ALA A 173 19.45 -30.70 -8.03
N GLY A 174 20.46 -29.91 -8.40
CA GLY A 174 20.84 -29.74 -9.80
C GLY A 174 21.78 -28.54 -10.02
N PRO A 175 22.14 -28.26 -11.28
CA PRO A 175 22.84 -27.04 -11.62
C PRO A 175 21.96 -25.82 -11.33
N ILE A 176 22.61 -24.71 -10.98
CA ILE A 176 21.95 -23.41 -10.88
C ILE A 176 21.75 -22.87 -12.30
N THR A 177 20.54 -22.43 -12.59
CA THR A 177 20.20 -21.70 -13.82
C THR A 177 20.29 -20.21 -13.54
N HIS A 178 21.08 -19.49 -14.32
CA HIS A 178 21.11 -18.03 -14.35
C HIS A 178 20.22 -17.55 -15.50
N HIS A 179 19.15 -16.80 -15.19
CA HIS A 179 18.11 -16.46 -16.16
C HIS A 179 18.43 -15.20 -16.95
N PHE A 180 18.87 -14.14 -16.27
CA PHE A 180 19.28 -12.87 -16.86
C PHE A 180 20.09 -12.05 -15.85
N SER A 181 20.78 -11.03 -16.35
CA SER A 181 21.43 -9.97 -15.56
C SER A 181 20.76 -8.63 -15.85
N PHE A 182 21.07 -7.61 -15.04
CA PHE A 182 20.72 -6.21 -15.33
C PHE A 182 21.10 -5.82 -16.76
N ASN A 183 20.20 -5.11 -17.44
CA ASN A 183 20.47 -4.52 -18.74
C ASN A 183 20.38 -2.99 -18.63
N PRO A 184 21.50 -2.24 -18.80
CA PRO A 184 21.46 -0.79 -18.70
C PRO A 184 20.53 -0.14 -19.72
N ASP A 185 20.22 -0.78 -20.84
CA ASP A 185 19.26 -0.24 -21.83
C ASP A 185 17.81 -0.32 -21.35
N HIS A 186 17.51 -1.18 -20.37
CA HIS A 186 16.23 -1.15 -19.67
C HIS A 186 16.24 -0.02 -18.66
N VAL A 187 16.00 1.22 -19.14
CA VAL A 187 16.14 2.44 -18.33
C VAL A 187 15.41 2.35 -16.98
N TRP A 188 14.25 1.70 -16.92
CA TRP A 188 13.48 1.56 -15.67
C TRP A 188 14.18 0.72 -14.59
N GLU A 189 15.13 -0.16 -14.96
CA GLU A 189 15.89 -0.99 -14.01
C GLU A 189 16.98 -0.21 -13.26
N ARG A 190 17.38 0.95 -13.79
CA ARG A 190 18.45 1.78 -13.23
C ARG A 190 18.03 2.39 -11.90
N GLN A 191 18.97 2.53 -10.98
CA GLN A 191 18.72 3.25 -9.72
C GLN A 191 18.44 4.74 -9.94
N GLY A 192 17.83 5.35 -8.93
CA GLY A 192 17.64 6.80 -8.84
C GLY A 192 16.20 7.26 -9.05
N GLU A 193 15.89 8.45 -8.53
CA GLU A 193 14.54 9.02 -8.58
C GLU A 193 14.10 9.37 -10.00
N GLN A 194 15.04 9.42 -10.94
CA GLN A 194 14.83 9.58 -12.38
C GLN A 194 15.49 8.46 -13.19
N ASN A 195 15.85 7.35 -12.55
CA ASN A 195 16.59 6.25 -13.18
C ASN A 195 17.95 6.71 -13.79
N GLU A 196 18.63 7.64 -13.12
CA GLU A 196 19.81 8.36 -13.62
C GLU A 196 21.14 7.60 -13.50
N TYR A 197 21.21 6.53 -12.69
CA TYR A 197 22.44 5.76 -12.51
C TYR A 197 22.56 4.64 -13.55
N THR A 198 23.30 4.90 -14.63
CA THR A 198 23.32 4.06 -15.85
C THR A 198 23.80 2.64 -15.64
N ASP A 199 24.68 2.41 -14.67
CA ASP A 199 25.36 1.12 -14.45
C ASP A 199 25.08 0.52 -13.07
N VAL A 200 24.06 1.02 -12.38
CA VAL A 200 23.69 0.59 -11.03
C VAL A 200 22.22 0.17 -11.00
N ALA A 201 21.98 -1.05 -10.52
CA ALA A 201 20.65 -1.61 -10.32
C ALA A 201 20.60 -2.43 -9.04
N TRP A 202 19.38 -2.76 -8.64
CA TRP A 202 19.05 -3.71 -7.60
C TRP A 202 17.88 -4.55 -8.11
N ILE A 203 18.26 -5.64 -8.80
CA ILE A 203 17.32 -6.64 -9.31
C ILE A 203 16.96 -7.60 -8.18
N GLU A 204 15.68 -7.68 -7.83
CA GLU A 204 15.22 -8.42 -6.66
C GLU A 204 13.79 -8.98 -6.80
N GLY A 205 13.25 -9.59 -5.74
CA GLY A 205 11.85 -10.01 -5.65
C GLY A 205 11.33 -10.88 -6.80
N PRO A 206 11.98 -12.01 -7.15
CA PRO A 206 11.48 -12.91 -8.18
C PRO A 206 10.13 -13.53 -7.78
N TRP A 207 9.20 -13.60 -8.73
CA TRP A 207 7.94 -14.34 -8.55
C TRP A 207 7.57 -15.09 -9.83
N VAL A 208 7.30 -16.39 -9.74
CA VAL A 208 6.89 -17.19 -10.90
C VAL A 208 5.39 -17.45 -10.86
N TYR A 209 4.74 -17.19 -11.98
CA TYR A 209 3.33 -17.54 -12.19
C TYR A 209 3.17 -18.28 -13.51
N LYS A 210 2.40 -19.36 -13.51
CA LYS A 210 2.12 -20.14 -14.71
C LYS A 210 0.68 -19.89 -15.18
N HIS A 211 0.53 -19.55 -16.45
CA HIS A 211 -0.78 -19.36 -17.08
C HIS A 211 -0.79 -19.92 -18.49
N ASN A 212 -1.74 -20.83 -18.77
CA ASN A 212 -1.91 -21.47 -20.08
C ASN A 212 -0.61 -22.08 -20.66
N GLY A 213 0.22 -22.69 -19.81
CA GLY A 213 1.49 -23.31 -20.21
C GLY A 213 2.68 -22.35 -20.31
N THR A 214 2.47 -21.04 -20.18
CA THR A 214 3.52 -20.03 -20.14
C THR A 214 3.91 -19.73 -18.69
N TYR A 215 5.21 -19.69 -18.43
CA TYR A 215 5.79 -19.24 -17.16
C TYR A 215 6.15 -17.76 -17.27
N TYR A 216 5.73 -16.99 -16.29
CA TYR A 216 6.00 -15.56 -16.14
C TYR A 216 6.93 -15.39 -14.94
N LEU A 217 8.21 -15.10 -15.18
CA LEU A 217 9.18 -14.76 -14.14
C LEU A 217 9.19 -13.24 -13.96
N GLN A 218 8.49 -12.77 -12.93
CA GLN A 218 8.49 -11.37 -12.50
C GLN A 218 9.73 -11.07 -11.67
N TYR A 219 10.15 -9.80 -11.67
CA TYR A 219 11.24 -9.26 -10.86
C TYR A 219 11.08 -7.76 -10.68
N SER A 220 11.71 -7.23 -9.64
CA SER A 220 11.64 -5.81 -9.27
C SER A 220 12.96 -5.10 -9.54
N ALA A 221 12.89 -3.84 -9.96
CA ALA A 221 14.02 -2.95 -10.13
C ALA A 221 13.57 -1.47 -10.09
N SER A 222 14.30 -0.54 -9.47
CA SER A 222 15.33 -0.79 -8.48
C SER A 222 15.22 0.21 -7.33
N GLY A 223 15.16 -0.30 -6.11
CA GLY A 223 15.30 0.45 -4.87
C GLY A 223 13.99 0.93 -4.24
N THR A 224 13.69 0.39 -3.07
CA THR A 224 12.49 0.70 -2.26
C THR A 224 12.46 2.12 -1.67
N GLN A 225 13.49 2.94 -1.91
CA GLN A 225 13.55 4.36 -1.53
C GLN A 225 13.04 5.33 -2.62
N TRP A 226 12.88 4.86 -3.86
CA TRP A 226 12.52 5.74 -4.99
C TRP A 226 11.12 5.43 -5.52
N ARG A 227 10.44 6.46 -6.01
CA ARG A 227 9.13 6.30 -6.66
C ARG A 227 9.22 5.55 -7.99
N THR A 228 10.43 5.44 -8.55
CA THR A 228 10.75 4.71 -9.79
C THR A 228 10.86 3.21 -9.62
N TYR A 229 10.77 2.68 -8.38
CA TYR A 229 10.70 1.24 -8.14
C TYR A 229 9.55 0.62 -8.94
N ALA A 230 9.86 -0.42 -9.69
CA ALA A 230 8.97 -0.97 -10.70
C ALA A 230 9.18 -2.48 -10.84
N GLU A 231 8.21 -3.14 -11.46
CA GLU A 231 8.24 -4.57 -11.72
C GLU A 231 8.20 -4.83 -13.22
N GLY A 232 8.99 -5.81 -13.66
CA GLY A 232 8.98 -6.33 -15.02
C GLY A 232 8.92 -7.84 -15.00
N TYR A 233 8.84 -8.45 -16.18
CA TYR A 233 8.81 -9.90 -16.29
C TYR A 233 9.42 -10.43 -17.58
N TYR A 234 9.80 -11.70 -17.55
CA TYR A 234 10.17 -12.49 -18.70
C TYR A 234 9.20 -13.66 -18.87
N LYS A 235 9.06 -14.18 -20.10
CA LYS A 235 8.19 -15.31 -20.44
C LYS A 235 9.01 -16.53 -20.87
N ALA A 236 8.58 -17.73 -20.50
CA ALA A 236 9.16 -18.98 -20.98
C ALA A 236 8.09 -20.07 -21.17
N ASN A 237 8.39 -21.07 -22.00
CA ASN A 237 7.57 -22.28 -22.14
C ASN A 237 8.00 -23.43 -21.21
N SER A 238 9.03 -23.18 -20.39
CA SER A 238 9.57 -24.10 -19.39
C SER A 238 10.02 -23.30 -18.17
N ILE A 239 9.85 -23.87 -16.97
CA ILE A 239 10.28 -23.25 -15.71
C ILE A 239 11.79 -22.94 -15.69
N GLU A 240 12.60 -23.73 -16.41
CA GLU A 240 14.05 -23.56 -16.55
C GLU A 240 14.45 -22.55 -17.64
N GLY A 241 13.48 -22.00 -18.38
CA GLY A 241 13.73 -21.10 -19.50
C GLY A 241 14.00 -21.81 -20.84
N PRO A 242 14.63 -21.11 -21.81
CA PRO A 242 15.09 -19.73 -21.72
C PRO A 242 13.92 -18.74 -21.53
N TYR A 243 14.17 -17.69 -20.77
CA TYR A 243 13.22 -16.62 -20.49
C TYR A 243 13.45 -15.45 -21.47
N GLU A 244 12.37 -15.00 -22.11
CA GLU A 244 12.37 -13.90 -23.08
C GLU A 244 11.77 -12.63 -22.46
N TYR A 245 12.47 -11.50 -22.60
CA TYR A 245 12.02 -10.22 -22.03
C TYR A 245 10.70 -9.78 -22.64
N ALA A 246 9.73 -9.40 -21.81
CA ALA A 246 8.46 -8.91 -22.29
C ALA A 246 8.60 -7.50 -22.88
N SER A 247 8.10 -7.31 -24.10
CA SER A 247 8.22 -6.04 -24.83
C SER A 247 7.41 -4.89 -24.20
N ASN A 248 6.43 -5.19 -23.35
CA ASN A 248 5.61 -4.21 -22.65
C ASN A 248 6.13 -3.86 -21.25
N ASN A 249 7.33 -4.30 -20.88
CA ASN A 249 7.96 -3.90 -19.62
C ASN A 249 8.26 -2.39 -19.58
N PRO A 250 8.22 -1.76 -18.38
CA PRO A 250 7.89 -2.38 -17.10
C PRO A 250 6.38 -2.71 -16.98
N PHE A 251 6.09 -3.83 -16.34
CA PHE A 251 4.75 -4.33 -16.08
C PHE A 251 4.01 -3.50 -15.03
N LEU A 252 4.69 -3.11 -13.95
CA LEU A 252 4.18 -2.19 -12.93
C LEU A 252 5.11 -0.98 -12.84
N ARG A 253 4.58 0.21 -13.14
CA ARG A 253 5.31 1.46 -12.88
C ARG A 253 4.36 2.63 -12.72
N ARG A 254 4.50 3.34 -11.61
CA ARG A 254 3.84 4.62 -11.37
C ARG A 254 4.71 5.47 -10.45
N THR A 255 4.97 6.72 -10.83
CA THR A 255 5.90 7.63 -10.14
C THR A 255 5.22 8.88 -9.57
N ASP A 256 3.91 8.98 -9.72
CA ASP A 256 3.07 10.11 -9.30
C ASP A 256 1.91 9.66 -8.41
N GLY A 257 1.33 10.62 -7.68
CA GLY A 257 0.25 10.34 -6.74
C GLY A 257 0.73 9.66 -5.46
N VAL A 258 -0.18 8.93 -4.81
CA VAL A 258 0.10 8.25 -3.54
C VAL A 258 0.40 6.76 -3.68
N VAL A 259 0.23 6.20 -4.89
CA VAL A 259 0.55 4.80 -5.22
C VAL A 259 1.74 4.79 -6.16
N THR A 260 2.94 4.86 -5.57
CA THR A 260 4.20 4.96 -6.29
C THR A 260 5.14 3.81 -5.95
N GLY A 261 6.15 3.58 -6.78
CA GLY A 261 7.16 2.57 -6.49
C GLY A 261 6.56 1.16 -6.38
N ALA A 262 5.67 0.80 -7.31
CA ALA A 262 4.89 -0.43 -7.26
C ALA A 262 5.70 -1.63 -7.78
N ALA A 263 6.19 -2.48 -6.89
CA ALA A 263 6.90 -3.72 -7.24
C ALA A 263 6.95 -4.71 -6.05
N HIS A 264 7.75 -5.77 -6.16
CA HIS A 264 8.03 -6.78 -5.15
C HIS A 264 6.76 -7.25 -4.45
N GLY A 265 6.00 -8.06 -5.19
CA GLY A 265 4.87 -8.76 -4.65
C GLY A 265 4.63 -10.10 -5.33
N SER A 266 3.36 -10.45 -5.47
CA SER A 266 2.93 -11.79 -5.84
C SER A 266 1.72 -11.74 -6.76
N MET A 267 1.65 -12.72 -7.65
CA MET A 267 0.55 -12.91 -8.58
C MET A 267 -0.16 -14.23 -8.32
N LEU A 268 -1.49 -14.18 -8.26
CA LEU A 268 -2.34 -15.36 -8.08
C LEU A 268 -3.70 -15.21 -8.75
N THR A 269 -4.42 -16.32 -8.87
CA THR A 269 -5.83 -16.32 -9.27
C THR A 269 -6.73 -16.05 -8.07
N GLY A 270 -7.62 -15.08 -8.20
CA GLY A 270 -8.58 -14.69 -7.17
C GLY A 270 -9.85 -15.54 -7.15
N PRO A 271 -10.75 -15.30 -6.18
CA PRO A 271 -11.96 -16.11 -5.99
C PRO A 271 -12.96 -15.96 -7.15
N ASP A 272 -12.78 -14.95 -7.99
CA ASP A 272 -13.56 -14.67 -9.20
C ASP A 272 -12.97 -15.30 -10.47
N GLY A 273 -11.88 -16.06 -10.34
CA GLY A 273 -11.16 -16.66 -11.47
C GLY A 273 -10.31 -15.68 -12.27
N ASN A 274 -10.25 -14.40 -11.88
CA ASN A 274 -9.37 -13.41 -12.49
C ASN A 274 -7.97 -13.47 -11.87
N ILE A 275 -6.97 -12.95 -12.58
CA ILE A 275 -5.60 -12.84 -12.10
C ILE A 275 -5.45 -11.51 -11.36
N TRP A 276 -4.79 -11.54 -10.21
CA TRP A 276 -4.55 -10.37 -9.37
C TRP A 276 -3.08 -10.28 -9.01
N GLN A 277 -2.56 -9.06 -9.04
CA GLN A 277 -1.23 -8.70 -8.56
C GLN A 277 -1.38 -8.04 -7.20
N PHE A 278 -0.67 -8.55 -6.20
CA PHE A 278 -0.32 -7.80 -4.99
C PHE A 278 1.07 -7.22 -5.16
N TYR A 279 1.30 -6.02 -4.62
CA TYR A 279 2.60 -5.37 -4.73
C TYR A 279 2.86 -4.44 -3.55
N THR A 280 4.14 -4.18 -3.32
CA THR A 280 4.62 -3.15 -2.41
C THR A 280 4.44 -1.77 -3.03
N ILE A 281 4.03 -0.79 -2.23
CA ILE A 281 3.96 0.63 -2.58
C ILE A 281 4.99 1.36 -1.73
N VAL A 282 5.89 2.12 -2.35
CA VAL A 282 6.87 2.97 -1.67
C VAL A 282 6.23 4.31 -1.31
N LEU A 283 6.38 4.74 -0.06
CA LEU A 283 5.99 6.08 0.39
C LEU A 283 7.22 6.99 0.43
N SER A 284 7.15 8.16 -0.19
CA SER A 284 8.27 9.11 -0.23
C SER A 284 8.62 9.70 1.15
N SER A 285 7.69 9.71 2.11
CA SER A 285 7.96 10.06 3.51
C SER A 285 8.74 8.99 4.29
N GLY A 286 9.04 7.85 3.65
CA GLY A 286 9.55 6.65 4.29
C GLY A 286 8.44 5.66 4.64
N GLY A 287 8.80 4.38 4.64
CA GLY A 287 7.88 3.26 4.83
C GLY A 287 7.22 2.79 3.53
N ARG A 288 6.43 1.72 3.63
CA ARG A 288 5.79 1.05 2.50
C ARG A 288 4.36 0.64 2.85
N ARG A 289 3.55 0.32 1.84
CA ARG A 289 2.19 -0.23 1.97
C ARG A 289 1.98 -1.36 0.97
N ILE A 290 0.84 -2.04 1.07
CA ILE A 290 0.43 -3.06 0.10
C ILE A 290 -0.62 -2.47 -0.83
N GLY A 291 -0.49 -2.75 -2.12
CA GLY A 291 -1.51 -2.52 -3.13
C GLY A 291 -1.94 -3.83 -3.78
N MET A 292 -3.07 -3.78 -4.47
CA MET A 292 -3.49 -4.85 -5.38
C MET A 292 -4.19 -4.27 -6.59
N ASP A 293 -4.06 -4.92 -7.74
CA ASP A 293 -4.84 -4.61 -8.94
C ASP A 293 -4.98 -5.84 -9.84
N ARG A 294 -6.00 -5.81 -10.71
CA ARG A 294 -6.27 -6.93 -11.62
C ARG A 294 -5.26 -6.96 -12.76
N VAL A 295 -4.86 -8.16 -13.13
CA VAL A 295 -4.01 -8.44 -14.29
C VAL A 295 -4.86 -9.03 -15.42
N THR A 296 -4.65 -8.55 -16.64
CA THR A 296 -5.16 -9.18 -17.87
C THR A 296 -4.00 -9.73 -18.70
N VAL A 297 -4.25 -10.82 -19.41
CA VAL A 297 -3.31 -11.39 -20.38
C VAL A 297 -3.86 -11.09 -21.77
N ASP A 298 -3.06 -10.40 -22.60
CA ASP A 298 -3.47 -10.09 -23.98
C ASP A 298 -3.31 -11.30 -24.92
N GLU A 299 -3.73 -11.15 -26.18
CA GLU A 299 -3.65 -12.21 -27.20
C GLU A 299 -2.21 -12.64 -27.51
N GLN A 300 -1.20 -11.80 -27.22
CA GLN A 300 0.22 -12.08 -27.38
C GLN A 300 0.82 -12.70 -26.09
N GLY A 301 -0.01 -12.97 -25.09
CA GLY A 301 0.41 -13.53 -23.81
C GLY A 301 1.13 -12.53 -22.91
N ASN A 302 0.98 -11.21 -23.11
CA ASN A 302 1.59 -10.21 -22.22
C ASN A 302 0.68 -9.86 -21.05
N LEU A 303 1.28 -9.69 -19.87
CA LEU A 303 0.60 -9.24 -18.66
C LEU A 303 0.37 -7.73 -18.72
N ASN A 304 -0.83 -7.28 -18.37
CA ASN A 304 -1.18 -5.87 -18.25
C ASN A 304 -1.86 -5.62 -16.90
N CYS A 305 -1.38 -4.64 -16.16
CA CYS A 305 -1.95 -4.24 -14.88
C CYS A 305 -2.05 -2.71 -14.81
N LYS A 306 -3.23 -2.18 -14.52
CA LYS A 306 -3.43 -0.75 -14.30
C LYS A 306 -3.32 -0.49 -12.81
N ILE A 307 -2.25 0.17 -12.37
CA ILE A 307 -2.09 0.63 -10.99
C ILE A 307 -3.14 1.71 -10.69
N THR A 308 -4.00 1.45 -9.71
CA THR A 308 -5.10 2.34 -9.34
C THR A 308 -4.87 3.02 -7.99
N ASP A 309 -5.37 4.24 -7.85
CA ASP A 309 -5.43 5.02 -6.60
C ASP A 309 -6.83 5.62 -6.38
N THR A 310 -7.81 5.17 -7.16
CA THR A 310 -9.24 5.45 -7.05
C THR A 310 -10.01 4.17 -6.70
N PRO A 311 -11.24 4.25 -6.18
CA PRO A 311 -11.95 3.06 -5.73
C PRO A 311 -12.27 2.08 -6.88
N GLN A 312 -11.86 0.83 -6.70
CA GLN A 312 -12.02 -0.28 -7.64
C GLN A 312 -12.93 -1.35 -7.06
N TRP A 313 -13.52 -2.20 -7.91
CA TRP A 313 -14.34 -3.33 -7.47
C TRP A 313 -13.48 -4.45 -6.88
N ILE A 314 -13.86 -4.96 -5.70
CA ILE A 314 -13.22 -6.15 -5.10
C ILE A 314 -13.45 -7.40 -5.98
N PRO A 315 -12.66 -8.47 -5.82
CA PRO A 315 -12.88 -9.72 -6.55
C PRO A 315 -14.34 -10.19 -6.47
N GLY A 316 -14.93 -10.48 -7.62
CA GLY A 316 -16.29 -11.02 -7.72
C GLY A 316 -17.44 -10.02 -7.47
N ALA A 317 -17.17 -8.75 -7.15
CA ALA A 317 -18.23 -7.78 -6.88
C ALA A 317 -19.07 -7.40 -8.11
N VAL A 318 -18.50 -7.49 -9.31
CA VAL A 318 -19.21 -7.24 -10.57
C VAL A 318 -18.91 -8.34 -11.59
N LYS A 319 -19.88 -8.62 -12.47
CA LYS A 319 -19.80 -9.71 -13.45
C LYS A 319 -18.69 -9.53 -14.48
N ASP A 320 -18.45 -8.30 -14.90
CA ASP A 320 -17.41 -7.96 -15.87
C ASP A 320 -16.69 -6.70 -15.40
N PRO A 321 -15.65 -6.86 -14.59
CA PRO A 321 -14.95 -5.72 -14.00
C PRO A 321 -13.93 -5.11 -14.97
N THR A 322 -13.82 -5.61 -16.21
CA THR A 322 -13.01 -4.99 -17.28
C THR A 322 -13.72 -3.79 -17.92
N LYS A 323 -15.04 -3.66 -17.69
CA LYS A 323 -15.88 -2.59 -18.26
C LYS A 323 -15.85 -1.26 -17.51
N GLY A 324 -15.07 -1.14 -16.44
CA GLY A 324 -14.86 0.12 -15.74
C GLY A 324 -14.51 -0.04 -14.26
N ASP A 325 -14.04 1.04 -13.66
CA ASP A 325 -13.88 1.17 -12.21
C ASP A 325 -15.23 1.51 -11.54
N SER A 326 -15.21 1.89 -10.26
CA SER A 326 -16.44 2.32 -9.57
C SER A 326 -16.95 3.72 -10.01
N GLY A 327 -16.18 4.42 -10.85
CA GLY A 327 -16.48 5.72 -11.44
C GLY A 327 -16.21 6.93 -10.54
N SER A 328 -15.79 6.75 -9.29
CA SER A 328 -15.49 7.87 -8.38
C SER A 328 -14.07 8.38 -8.60
N ILE A 329 -13.91 9.69 -8.75
CA ILE A 329 -12.61 10.36 -8.88
C ILE A 329 -12.23 11.02 -7.54
N ILE A 330 -10.95 11.37 -7.38
CA ILE A 330 -10.51 12.18 -6.24
C ILE A 330 -10.89 13.64 -6.49
N VAL A 331 -11.76 14.21 -5.65
CA VAL A 331 -12.27 15.59 -5.79
C VAL A 331 -11.61 16.59 -4.84
N SER A 332 -10.75 16.13 -3.92
CA SER A 332 -10.05 16.96 -2.94
C SER A 332 -8.67 17.47 -3.39
N VAL A 333 -8.05 16.85 -4.40
CA VAL A 333 -6.68 17.18 -4.81
C VAL A 333 -6.55 18.65 -5.24
N GLY A 334 -5.55 19.33 -4.70
CA GLY A 334 -5.20 20.71 -5.07
C GLY A 334 -6.21 21.76 -4.62
N LYS A 335 -7.24 21.40 -3.84
CA LYS A 335 -8.29 22.32 -3.41
C LYS A 335 -7.85 23.36 -2.37
N ILE A 336 -6.57 23.42 -1.99
CA ILE A 336 -6.06 24.29 -0.92
C ILE A 336 -5.20 25.47 -1.44
N ASN A 337 -4.59 25.38 -2.62
CA ASN A 337 -3.51 26.29 -3.06
C ASN A 337 -3.91 27.50 -3.90
N ASN A 338 -5.17 27.92 -3.89
CA ASN A 338 -5.67 28.84 -4.92
C ASN A 338 -5.67 30.33 -4.55
N GLY A 339 -4.70 30.75 -3.72
CA GLY A 339 -4.50 32.15 -3.32
C GLY A 339 -3.95 33.07 -4.43
N ASN A 340 -3.47 32.52 -5.55
CA ASN A 340 -2.86 33.31 -6.64
C ASN A 340 -3.87 33.89 -7.65
N ALA A 341 -5.16 33.56 -7.58
CA ALA A 341 -6.17 34.00 -8.54
C ALA A 341 -7.01 35.21 -8.09
N GLY A 342 -6.54 36.01 -7.13
CA GLY A 342 -7.25 37.22 -6.67
C GLY A 342 -8.66 36.98 -6.09
N GLY A 343 -9.00 35.72 -5.76
CA GLY A 343 -10.27 35.31 -5.17
C GLY A 343 -10.23 35.38 -3.64
N THR A 344 -11.36 35.72 -3.04
CA THR A 344 -11.53 35.87 -1.58
C THR A 344 -11.96 34.57 -0.87
N THR A 345 -12.28 33.52 -1.62
CA THR A 345 -12.57 32.18 -1.10
C THR A 345 -11.32 31.50 -0.57
N ARG A 346 -11.11 31.59 0.75
CA ARG A 346 -10.18 30.70 1.45
C ARG A 346 -10.71 29.26 1.34
N ALA A 347 -10.05 28.45 0.52
CA ALA A 347 -10.47 27.09 0.19
C ALA A 347 -10.13 26.04 1.28
N LYS A 348 -9.52 26.48 2.39
CA LYS A 348 -9.10 25.67 3.55
C LYS A 348 -9.45 26.37 4.85
N VAL A 349 -9.97 25.60 5.81
CA VAL A 349 -9.89 25.93 7.24
C VAL A 349 -9.41 24.69 7.96
N ALA A 350 -8.09 24.59 8.16
CA ALA A 350 -7.55 23.76 9.22
C ALA A 350 -7.73 24.49 10.55
N SER A 351 -7.93 23.76 11.65
CA SER A 351 -7.99 24.37 12.98
C SER A 351 -6.63 24.98 13.36
N THR A 352 -5.56 24.24 13.14
CA THR A 352 -4.17 24.67 13.37
C THR A 352 -3.21 23.97 12.38
N ASP A 353 -2.02 24.53 12.21
CA ASP A 353 -0.94 23.97 11.42
C ASP A 353 0.38 24.14 12.19
N THR A 354 1.25 23.13 12.17
CA THR A 354 2.66 23.29 12.57
C THR A 354 3.43 23.95 11.42
N PRO A 355 4.35 24.92 11.69
CA PRO A 355 5.14 25.55 10.64
C PRO A 355 5.86 24.53 9.73
N GLY A 356 5.67 24.66 8.42
CA GLY A 356 6.24 23.73 7.43
C GLY A 356 5.51 22.38 7.30
N ARG A 357 4.34 22.22 7.95
CA ARG A 357 3.47 21.03 7.91
C ARG A 357 2.01 21.41 7.72
N GLY A 358 1.74 22.32 6.78
CA GLY A 358 0.40 22.84 6.54
C GLY A 358 -0.55 21.81 5.91
N ALA A 359 -1.84 21.93 6.21
CA ALA A 359 -2.88 21.03 5.69
C ALA A 359 -3.02 20.92 4.15
N GLU A 360 -2.41 21.82 3.36
CA GLU A 360 -2.23 21.65 1.91
C GLU A 360 -1.56 20.33 1.57
N TYR A 361 -0.65 19.86 2.42
CA TYR A 361 0.07 18.61 2.24
C TYR A 361 -0.77 17.37 2.47
N ALA A 362 -1.95 17.48 3.08
CA ALA A 362 -2.87 16.35 3.16
C ALA A 362 -3.66 16.15 1.85
N VAL A 363 -3.60 17.06 0.88
CA VAL A 363 -4.40 16.98 -0.36
C VAL A 363 -3.62 17.38 -1.61
N ASP A 364 -2.29 17.33 -1.55
CA ASP A 364 -1.41 17.64 -2.69
C ASP A 364 -1.14 16.43 -3.59
N ASN A 365 -1.75 15.27 -3.28
CA ASN A 365 -1.57 14.00 -3.99
C ASN A 365 -0.12 13.50 -3.94
N SER A 366 0.52 13.62 -2.79
CA SER A 366 1.91 13.21 -2.55
C SER A 366 2.02 12.48 -1.21
N THR A 367 2.94 11.52 -1.13
CA THR A 367 3.34 10.90 0.14
C THR A 367 4.66 11.44 0.67
N ALA A 368 5.26 12.44 0.02
CA ALA A 368 6.51 13.08 0.47
C ALA A 368 6.29 14.15 1.54
N THR A 369 5.04 14.61 1.65
CA THR A 369 4.60 15.77 2.42
C THR A 369 3.46 15.33 3.33
N TRP A 370 3.27 16.03 4.45
CA TRP A 370 2.18 15.71 5.38
C TRP A 370 1.73 16.92 6.18
N TRP A 371 0.46 16.89 6.57
CA TRP A 371 -0.12 17.82 7.53
C TRP A 371 0.15 17.36 8.96
N THR A 372 0.55 18.30 9.80
CA THR A 372 0.62 18.13 11.26
C THR A 372 -0.02 19.35 11.93
N PRO A 373 -1.09 19.19 12.71
CA PRO A 373 -1.68 20.30 13.47
C PRO A 373 -0.76 20.74 14.61
N ASP A 374 -1.07 21.86 15.26
CA ASP A 374 -0.35 22.28 16.45
C ASP A 374 -0.50 21.25 17.58
N PRO A 375 0.56 20.89 18.34
CA PRO A 375 0.48 19.90 19.42
C PRO A 375 -0.54 20.22 20.53
N SER A 376 -0.90 21.50 20.69
CA SER A 376 -1.93 21.94 21.63
C SER A 376 -3.36 21.68 21.13
N ASP A 377 -3.55 21.47 19.84
CA ASP A 377 -4.86 21.21 19.22
C ASP A 377 -5.35 19.80 19.60
N LYS A 378 -6.39 19.75 20.42
CA LYS A 378 -6.98 18.49 20.92
C LYS A 378 -8.08 17.94 20.01
N GLN A 379 -8.54 18.71 19.03
CA GLN A 379 -9.52 18.28 18.05
C GLN A 379 -9.19 18.85 16.67
N PRO A 380 -8.08 18.39 16.05
CA PRO A 380 -7.68 18.87 14.74
C PRO A 380 -8.79 18.68 13.70
N THR A 381 -9.10 19.74 12.96
CA THR A 381 -10.07 19.70 11.86
C THR A 381 -9.42 20.17 10.56
N LEU A 382 -9.85 19.58 9.45
CA LEU A 382 -9.50 20.00 8.09
C LEU A 382 -10.77 20.09 7.26
N THR A 383 -11.18 21.32 6.93
CA THR A 383 -12.33 21.59 6.06
C THR A 383 -11.87 21.94 4.65
N LEU A 384 -12.39 21.20 3.67
CA LEU A 384 -12.16 21.38 2.24
C LEU A 384 -13.39 22.01 1.58
N ASN A 385 -13.19 23.03 0.76
CA ASN A 385 -14.18 23.48 -0.22
C ASN A 385 -13.91 22.78 -1.55
N LEU A 386 -14.81 21.91 -2.01
CA LEU A 386 -14.64 21.15 -3.24
C LEU A 386 -14.90 21.98 -4.51
N SER A 387 -15.64 23.09 -4.39
CA SER A 387 -15.92 23.97 -5.53
C SER A 387 -14.65 24.61 -6.13
N PRO A 388 -14.71 25.15 -7.35
CA PRO A 388 -13.62 25.91 -7.94
C PRO A 388 -13.19 27.08 -7.05
N SER A 389 -11.96 27.50 -7.25
CA SER A 389 -11.28 28.48 -6.42
C SER A 389 -11.75 29.92 -6.58
N VAL A 390 -12.26 30.25 -7.75
CA VAL A 390 -12.61 31.62 -8.10
C VAL A 390 -14.09 31.83 -7.79
N ASP A 391 -14.39 32.82 -6.95
CA ASP A 391 -15.76 33.22 -6.58
C ASP A 391 -16.66 33.59 -7.77
N ARG A 392 -16.06 33.79 -8.96
CA ARG A 392 -16.76 34.10 -10.22
C ARG A 392 -17.18 32.83 -10.99
N ASP A 393 -16.61 31.69 -10.65
CA ASP A 393 -16.96 30.43 -11.28
C ASP A 393 -18.27 29.91 -10.69
N ARG A 394 -19.02 29.15 -11.51
CA ARG A 394 -20.19 28.46 -11.00
C ARG A 394 -19.77 27.52 -9.87
N THR A 395 -20.48 27.59 -8.74
CA THR A 395 -20.26 26.70 -7.60
C THR A 395 -20.61 25.27 -8.02
N GLN A 396 -19.60 24.49 -8.40
CA GLN A 396 -19.72 23.06 -8.67
C GLN A 396 -19.99 22.33 -7.35
N THR A 397 -21.01 21.47 -7.35
CA THR A 397 -21.28 20.51 -6.27
C THR A 397 -20.81 19.12 -6.69
N PHE A 398 -20.54 18.29 -5.69
CA PHE A 398 -20.12 16.91 -5.89
C PHE A 398 -20.99 15.99 -5.06
N THR A 399 -21.41 14.87 -5.64
CA THR A 399 -21.87 13.74 -4.84
C THR A 399 -20.66 12.92 -4.44
N VAL A 400 -20.34 12.95 -3.15
CA VAL A 400 -19.21 12.24 -2.55
C VAL A 400 -19.69 10.95 -1.91
N ASP A 401 -18.87 9.90 -1.97
CA ASP A 401 -19.24 8.53 -1.58
C ASP A 401 -18.17 7.79 -0.77
N GLY A 402 -17.03 8.42 -0.50
CA GLY A 402 -16.01 7.82 0.34
C GLY A 402 -14.81 8.73 0.56
N ILE A 403 -13.91 8.27 1.42
CA ILE A 403 -12.64 8.93 1.73
C ILE A 403 -11.49 7.93 1.80
N ARG A 404 -10.26 8.40 1.56
CA ARG A 404 -9.02 7.72 1.95
C ARG A 404 -8.26 8.62 2.92
N LEU A 405 -7.74 8.02 3.99
CA LEU A 405 -6.81 8.65 4.92
C LEU A 405 -5.52 7.83 4.97
N LEU A 406 -4.40 8.49 4.73
CA LEU A 406 -3.07 7.92 4.94
C LEU A 406 -2.41 8.65 6.10
N PHE A 407 -2.03 7.90 7.13
CA PHE A 407 -1.25 8.42 8.25
C PHE A 407 0.19 7.95 8.15
N ASN A 408 1.13 8.80 8.55
CA ASN A 408 2.50 8.37 8.74
C ASN A 408 2.63 7.61 10.07
N ASN A 409 3.25 6.43 10.03
CA ASN A 409 3.61 5.66 11.22
C ASN A 409 5.08 5.91 11.53
N SER A 410 5.45 7.17 11.76
CA SER A 410 6.79 7.51 12.22
C SER A 410 6.95 7.12 13.69
N ARG A 411 7.17 5.81 13.93
CA ARG A 411 8.14 5.45 14.96
C ARG A 411 9.48 5.92 14.45
N ALA A 412 10.08 6.84 15.20
CA ALA A 412 11.49 7.11 15.15
C ALA A 412 12.27 5.78 15.24
N GLY A 413 12.75 5.24 14.12
CA GLY A 413 13.66 4.09 14.10
C GLY A 413 13.29 2.86 13.26
N GLY A 414 12.23 2.88 12.43
CA GLY A 414 12.07 1.89 11.36
C GLY A 414 13.02 2.19 10.19
N PHE A 415 13.44 1.18 9.41
CA PHE A 415 14.18 1.40 8.16
C PHE A 415 13.49 2.47 7.31
N GLY A 416 14.17 3.59 7.07
CA GLY A 416 13.63 4.74 6.32
C GLY A 416 12.92 5.82 7.14
N SER A 417 12.94 5.80 8.48
CA SER A 417 12.41 6.92 9.27
C SER A 417 13.39 8.12 9.23
N PRO A 418 12.94 9.33 8.83
CA PRO A 418 13.74 10.54 8.97
C PRO A 418 13.72 10.96 10.45
N THR A 419 14.57 10.35 11.26
CA THR A 419 14.87 10.88 12.60
C THR A 419 16.08 11.79 12.49
N GLY A 420 15.82 13.05 12.26
CA GLY A 420 16.84 14.08 12.36
C GLY A 420 16.18 15.44 12.28
N GLU A 421 16.32 16.24 13.34
CA GLU A 421 16.45 17.68 13.11
C GLU A 421 17.53 17.89 12.04
N LEU A 422 17.28 18.80 11.10
CA LEU A 422 18.29 19.19 10.12
C LEU A 422 19.54 19.62 10.89
N PRO A 423 20.71 18.98 10.70
CA PRO A 423 21.91 19.43 11.37
C PRO A 423 22.26 20.82 10.82
N GLU A 424 22.54 21.76 11.72
CA GLU A 424 23.10 23.05 11.31
C GLU A 424 24.38 22.83 10.50
N PRO A 425 24.62 23.63 9.45
CA PRO A 425 25.77 23.43 8.58
C PRO A 425 27.07 23.67 9.36
N ALA A 426 27.80 22.60 9.65
CA ALA A 426 29.15 22.70 10.17
C ALA A 426 30.06 23.34 9.10
N PRO A 427 30.79 24.41 9.41
CA PRO A 427 31.71 25.00 8.46
C PRO A 427 32.94 24.09 8.31
N ASN A 428 33.24 23.71 7.06
CA ASN A 428 34.50 23.11 6.58
C ASN A 428 34.85 21.67 7.01
N ALA A 429 34.01 20.69 6.65
CA ALA A 429 34.47 19.30 6.55
C ALA A 429 34.55 18.87 5.07
N VAL A 430 35.77 18.71 4.55
CA VAL A 430 36.01 18.01 3.28
C VAL A 430 35.73 16.53 3.52
N ILE A 431 34.68 16.00 2.89
CA ILE A 431 34.32 14.58 2.96
C ILE A 431 35.13 13.82 1.91
N ASP A 432 36.07 12.99 2.36
CA ASP A 432 36.70 11.97 1.52
C ASP A 432 35.73 10.78 1.36
N LEU A 433 35.16 10.64 0.16
CA LEU A 433 34.12 9.68 -0.17
C LEU A 433 34.64 8.26 -0.44
N THR A 434 35.94 7.98 -0.27
CA THR A 434 36.53 6.70 -0.71
C THR A 434 36.60 5.59 0.35
N GLN A 435 36.28 5.86 1.61
CA GLN A 435 36.46 4.87 2.70
C GLN A 435 35.18 4.17 3.21
N ASN A 436 33.98 4.72 2.98
CA ASN A 436 32.75 4.10 3.51
C ASN A 436 32.26 2.88 2.72
N GLU A 437 32.74 2.66 1.49
CA GLU A 437 32.32 1.52 0.66
C GLU A 437 33.10 0.22 0.92
N ARG A 438 34.20 0.28 1.69
CA ARG A 438 35.01 -0.92 2.02
C ARG A 438 34.67 -1.57 3.37
N GLN A 439 33.79 -0.98 4.19
CA GLN A 439 33.45 -1.54 5.51
C GLN A 439 32.09 -2.24 5.58
N SER A 440 31.21 -2.08 4.58
CA SER A 440 29.97 -2.87 4.46
C SER A 440 30.18 -4.25 3.82
N SER A 441 31.28 -4.45 3.07
CA SER A 441 31.55 -5.68 2.31
C SER A 441 32.24 -6.81 3.10
N ASN A 442 32.54 -6.62 4.39
CA ASN A 442 33.26 -7.61 5.21
C ASN A 442 32.50 -8.17 6.41
N ARG A 443 31.18 -7.94 6.52
CA ARG A 443 30.36 -8.72 7.48
C ARG A 443 29.91 -10.01 6.84
N VAL A 444 30.83 -10.98 6.79
CA VAL A 444 30.44 -12.39 6.76
C VAL A 444 29.48 -12.61 7.93
N ALA A 445 28.22 -12.90 7.63
CA ALA A 445 27.26 -13.31 8.63
C ALA A 445 27.82 -14.57 9.31
N THR A 446 28.32 -14.43 10.53
CA THR A 446 28.76 -15.57 11.32
C THR A 446 27.55 -16.46 11.60
N ASN A 447 27.66 -17.70 11.15
CA ASN A 447 26.71 -18.80 11.31
C ASN A 447 25.98 -18.80 12.67
N GLY A 448 24.65 -18.90 12.63
CA GLY A 448 23.87 -19.63 13.63
C GLY A 448 23.50 -18.92 14.93
N GLN A 449 23.51 -17.59 15.01
CA GLN A 449 22.92 -16.89 16.16
C GLN A 449 21.49 -16.43 15.83
N PRO A 450 20.48 -16.69 16.69
CA PRO A 450 19.16 -16.11 16.50
C PRO A 450 19.31 -14.59 16.48
N GLN A 451 18.80 -13.95 15.42
CA GLN A 451 18.70 -12.49 15.33
C GLN A 451 18.12 -11.99 16.66
N ARG A 452 18.90 -11.17 17.39
CA ARG A 452 18.47 -10.64 18.70
C ARG A 452 17.12 -9.95 18.52
N ARG A 453 16.08 -10.49 19.18
CA ARG A 453 14.77 -9.85 19.34
C ARG A 453 14.97 -8.43 19.89
N MET A 454 14.84 -7.42 19.05
CA MET A 454 14.36 -6.12 19.52
C MET A 454 12.85 -6.20 19.62
N SER A 455 12.33 -6.72 20.73
CA SER A 455 10.90 -6.63 21.03
C SER A 455 10.59 -5.21 21.50
N PHE A 456 10.23 -4.33 20.59
CA PHE A 456 9.56 -3.10 20.96
C PHE A 456 8.10 -3.42 21.29
N PRO A 457 7.52 -2.90 22.38
CA PRO A 457 6.10 -3.07 22.65
C PRO A 457 5.30 -2.59 21.44
N PHE A 458 4.28 -3.33 21.00
CA PHE A 458 3.37 -2.89 19.95
C PHE A 458 2.56 -1.69 20.47
N ASN A 459 2.58 -0.56 19.75
CA ASN A 459 1.71 0.57 20.04
C ASN A 459 0.64 0.58 18.94
N PRO A 460 -0.63 0.27 19.25
CA PRO A 460 -1.67 0.19 18.24
C PRO A 460 -1.85 1.55 17.55
N SER A 461 -1.68 1.58 16.23
CA SER A 461 -2.02 2.74 15.41
C SER A 461 -3.53 2.85 15.24
N VAL A 462 -4.26 3.26 16.28
CA VAL A 462 -5.71 3.50 16.23
C VAL A 462 -5.96 4.99 16.06
N PHE A 463 -6.66 5.35 14.98
CA PHE A 463 -7.11 6.71 14.71
C PHE A 463 -8.63 6.76 14.80
N LYS A 464 -9.16 7.78 15.48
CA LYS A 464 -10.59 8.02 15.64
C LYS A 464 -10.95 9.36 15.04
N TYR A 465 -11.95 9.38 14.19
CA TYR A 465 -12.29 10.57 13.40
C TYR A 465 -13.78 10.63 13.06
N LYS A 466 -14.21 11.78 12.56
CA LYS A 466 -15.50 11.98 11.91
C LYS A 466 -15.28 12.63 10.55
N VAL A 467 -16.17 12.32 9.62
CA VAL A 467 -16.32 13.05 8.35
C VAL A 467 -17.70 13.67 8.32
N GLU A 468 -17.73 14.94 7.99
CA GLU A 468 -18.94 15.73 7.93
C GLU A 468 -18.99 16.49 6.60
N VAL A 469 -20.20 16.66 6.06
CA VAL A 469 -20.40 17.39 4.80
C VAL A 469 -21.32 18.57 5.00
N SER A 470 -21.17 19.59 4.15
CA SER A 470 -22.00 20.79 4.19
C SER A 470 -22.18 21.40 2.81
N MET A 471 -23.28 22.12 2.62
CA MET A 471 -23.50 22.98 1.44
C MET A 471 -23.03 24.42 1.67
N ASP A 472 -22.94 24.87 2.93
CA ASP A 472 -22.79 26.29 3.30
C ASP A 472 -21.65 26.56 4.29
N ALA A 473 -20.88 25.53 4.67
CA ALA A 473 -19.82 25.55 5.67
C ALA A 473 -20.26 25.98 7.09
N LYS A 474 -21.58 25.96 7.37
CA LYS A 474 -22.16 26.31 8.68
C LYS A 474 -22.91 25.12 9.26
N ASN A 475 -23.78 24.53 8.46
CA ASN A 475 -24.60 23.38 8.83
C ASN A 475 -23.93 22.12 8.30
N TYR A 476 -23.40 21.31 9.22
CA TYR A 476 -22.70 20.07 8.89
C TYR A 476 -23.55 18.86 9.23
N THR A 477 -23.57 17.89 8.33
CA THR A 477 -24.14 16.57 8.53
C THR A 477 -23.00 15.57 8.67
N THR A 478 -22.95 14.82 9.78
CA THR A 478 -22.01 13.70 9.93
C THR A 478 -22.39 12.57 8.98
N VAL A 479 -21.49 12.20 8.08
CA VAL A 479 -21.68 11.12 7.10
C VAL A 479 -20.91 9.86 7.50
N LEU A 480 -19.89 10.01 8.34
CA LEU A 480 -19.09 8.94 8.87
C LEU A 480 -18.63 9.29 10.29
N ASP A 481 -18.87 8.40 11.24
CA ASP A 481 -18.39 8.53 12.63
C ASP A 481 -17.58 7.28 12.98
N ARG A 482 -16.29 7.47 13.27
CA ARG A 482 -15.33 6.44 13.67
C ARG A 482 -14.72 6.77 15.03
N THR A 483 -15.47 7.46 15.89
CA THR A 483 -15.04 7.79 17.26
C THR A 483 -15.05 6.61 18.22
N ASP A 484 -15.61 5.48 17.81
CA ASP A 484 -15.55 4.19 18.49
C ASP A 484 -14.52 3.23 17.87
N ASN A 485 -13.72 3.68 16.89
CA ASN A 485 -12.76 2.80 16.21
C ASN A 485 -11.74 2.22 17.20
N THR A 486 -11.60 0.89 17.16
CA THR A 486 -10.60 0.13 17.92
C THR A 486 -9.61 -0.60 17.02
N VAL A 487 -9.75 -0.49 15.70
CA VAL A 487 -8.94 -1.24 14.74
C VAL A 487 -7.67 -0.48 14.42
N SER A 488 -6.53 -1.15 14.58
CA SER A 488 -5.23 -0.55 14.27
C SER A 488 -4.96 -0.58 12.77
N ARG A 489 -4.90 0.61 12.16
CA ARG A 489 -4.60 0.84 10.72
C ARG A 489 -3.96 2.22 10.57
N ASN A 490 -3.03 2.35 9.64
CA ASN A 490 -2.46 3.64 9.21
C ASN A 490 -2.87 4.03 7.78
N THR A 491 -3.62 3.16 7.11
CA THR A 491 -4.25 3.38 5.83
C THR A 491 -5.73 3.08 5.98
N ILE A 492 -6.57 3.98 5.50
CA ILE A 492 -8.02 3.91 5.64
C ILE A 492 -8.65 4.15 4.29
N PHE A 493 -9.61 3.31 3.94
CA PHE A 493 -10.60 3.59 2.92
C PHE A 493 -11.97 3.31 3.54
N ASP A 494 -12.79 4.34 3.64
CA ASP A 494 -14.13 4.26 4.23
C ASP A 494 -15.14 4.86 3.26
N GLU A 495 -16.28 4.19 3.14
CA GLU A 495 -17.40 4.60 2.31
C GLU A 495 -18.58 5.04 3.18
N PHE A 496 -19.44 5.84 2.59
CA PHE A 496 -20.70 6.26 3.18
C PHE A 496 -21.75 6.47 2.08
N ALA A 497 -23.01 6.61 2.47
CA ALA A 497 -24.10 6.82 1.50
C ALA A 497 -23.80 8.06 0.62
N PRO A 498 -23.88 7.95 -0.72
CA PRO A 498 -23.58 9.06 -1.62
C PRO A 498 -24.40 10.31 -1.26
N ILE A 499 -23.72 11.44 -1.11
CA ILE A 499 -24.35 12.69 -0.68
C ILE A 499 -23.80 13.88 -1.47
N GLU A 500 -24.69 14.71 -1.98
CA GLU A 500 -24.31 15.97 -2.59
C GLU A 500 -23.81 16.95 -1.54
N CYS A 501 -22.63 17.52 -1.76
CA CYS A 501 -22.03 18.51 -0.89
C CYS A 501 -21.15 19.49 -1.65
N ARG A 502 -20.74 20.54 -0.92
CA ARG A 502 -19.71 21.49 -1.33
C ARG A 502 -18.49 21.43 -0.43
N PHE A 503 -18.71 21.23 0.86
CA PHE A 503 -17.66 21.19 1.86
C PHE A 503 -17.58 19.81 2.49
N VAL A 504 -16.36 19.37 2.78
CA VAL A 504 -16.09 18.14 3.53
C VAL A 504 -15.13 18.49 4.65
N ARG A 505 -15.46 18.09 5.88
CA ARG A 505 -14.66 18.30 7.08
C ARG A 505 -14.22 16.96 7.65
N LEU A 506 -12.92 16.79 7.81
CA LEU A 506 -12.32 15.76 8.65
C LEU A 506 -12.13 16.34 10.06
N THR A 507 -12.57 15.61 11.07
CA THR A 507 -12.31 15.91 12.48
C THR A 507 -11.60 14.73 13.11
N ILE A 508 -10.36 14.89 13.56
CA ILE A 508 -9.59 13.83 14.23
C ILE A 508 -9.75 14.02 15.74
N THR A 509 -10.18 12.96 16.41
CA THR A 509 -10.59 13.00 17.83
C THR A 509 -9.64 12.24 18.75
N GLU A 510 -8.94 11.23 18.21
CA GLU A 510 -7.93 10.46 18.94
C GLU A 510 -6.94 9.87 17.92
N TRP A 511 -5.68 9.75 18.33
CA TRP A 511 -4.61 9.13 17.55
C TRP A 511 -3.59 8.51 18.53
N PRO A 512 -2.65 7.68 18.05
CA PRO A 512 -1.74 6.95 18.93
C PRO A 512 -0.94 7.87 19.84
N ALA A 513 -0.94 7.55 21.14
CA ALA A 513 -0.23 8.34 22.14
C ALA A 513 1.28 8.41 21.83
N ASN A 514 1.91 9.53 22.20
CA ASN A 514 3.33 9.81 21.99
C ASN A 514 3.78 9.83 20.51
N THR A 515 2.85 10.04 19.58
CA THR A 515 3.14 10.29 18.16
C THR A 515 2.57 11.63 17.73
N ALA A 516 3.30 12.36 16.90
CA ALA A 516 2.77 13.55 16.24
C ALA A 516 1.80 13.11 15.15
N LEU A 517 0.60 13.70 15.14
CA LEU A 517 -0.38 13.44 14.08
C LEU A 517 0.21 13.88 12.74
N SER A 518 0.25 12.96 11.78
CA SER A 518 0.84 13.16 10.46
C SER A 518 -0.11 12.58 9.40
N VAL A 519 -0.82 13.45 8.69
CA VAL A 519 -1.76 13.07 7.62
C VAL A 519 -1.06 13.26 6.28
N LEU A 520 -0.71 12.15 5.63
CA LEU A 520 -0.08 12.11 4.31
C LEU A 520 -1.12 12.37 3.20
N ASP A 521 -2.34 11.85 3.35
CA ASP A 521 -3.40 12.01 2.35
C ASP A 521 -4.77 12.04 3.03
N PHE A 522 -5.61 12.94 2.55
CA PHE A 522 -7.05 13.05 2.80
C PHE A 522 -7.76 13.19 1.45
N SER A 523 -7.90 12.06 0.77
CA SER A 523 -8.62 11.98 -0.50
C SER A 523 -10.12 11.86 -0.24
N VAL A 524 -10.92 12.70 -0.92
CA VAL A 524 -12.39 12.58 -0.97
C VAL A 524 -12.76 12.06 -2.35
N PHE A 525 -13.59 11.02 -2.40
CA PHE A 525 -14.04 10.40 -3.65
C PHE A 525 -15.48 10.80 -3.99
N GLY A 526 -15.73 11.06 -5.27
CA GLY A 526 -17.07 11.40 -5.73
C GLY A 526 -17.16 11.67 -7.23
N LYS A 527 -18.31 12.22 -7.64
CA LYS A 527 -18.63 12.62 -9.01
C LYS A 527 -19.20 14.04 -9.02
N ALA A 528 -18.90 14.78 -10.09
CA ALA A 528 -19.56 16.05 -10.35
C ALA A 528 -21.06 15.81 -10.63
N THR A 529 -21.94 16.51 -9.94
CA THR A 529 -23.40 16.29 -10.05
C THR A 529 -24.18 17.49 -10.54
N GLY A 530 -23.68 18.72 -10.32
CA GLY A 530 -24.33 19.90 -10.86
C GLY A 530 -23.68 21.21 -10.41
N TYR A 531 -24.42 22.30 -10.60
CA TYR A 531 -24.05 23.62 -10.12
C TYR A 531 -25.10 24.07 -9.10
N SER A 532 -24.66 24.75 -8.03
CA SER A 532 -25.58 25.38 -7.08
C SER A 532 -26.57 26.29 -7.83
N PRO A 533 -27.90 26.12 -7.68
CA PRO A 533 -28.91 26.85 -8.45
C PRO A 533 -29.01 28.37 -8.21
N SER A 534 -28.10 29.01 -7.48
CA SER A 534 -28.22 30.42 -7.15
C SER A 534 -26.88 31.05 -6.80
N GLU A 535 -26.58 32.16 -7.48
CA GLU A 535 -25.65 33.20 -7.04
C GLU A 535 -25.96 33.61 -5.61
N VAL A 536 -25.20 33.08 -4.65
CA VAL A 536 -25.06 33.70 -3.33
C VAL A 536 -23.58 33.77 -3.08
N ALA A 537 -23.03 34.98 -3.13
CA ALA A 537 -21.66 35.24 -2.73
C ALA A 537 -21.45 34.65 -1.33
N VAL A 538 -20.54 33.69 -1.21
CA VAL A 538 -20.17 33.14 0.10
C VAL A 538 -19.34 34.20 0.80
N PRO A 539 -19.74 34.68 1.99
CA PRO A 539 -18.90 35.59 2.75
C PRO A 539 -17.56 34.90 3.05
N PRO A 540 -16.42 35.58 2.92
CA PRO A 540 -15.13 34.99 3.25
C PRO A 540 -15.14 34.45 4.68
N LEU A 541 -14.70 33.20 4.86
CA LEU A 541 -14.57 32.56 6.18
C LEU A 541 -13.64 33.40 7.06
N LYS A 542 -14.12 33.80 8.25
CA LYS A 542 -13.31 34.53 9.23
C LYS A 542 -12.19 33.63 9.75
N ASP A 543 -11.01 34.22 9.83
CA ASP A 543 -9.80 33.60 10.36
C ASP A 543 -9.99 33.20 11.84
N MET A 544 -9.95 31.89 12.12
CA MET A 544 -10.07 31.36 13.48
C MET A 544 -8.71 31.31 14.20
N SER A 545 -7.59 31.55 13.50
CA SER A 545 -6.24 31.58 14.07
C SER A 545 -5.89 32.91 14.76
N LYS A 546 -6.79 33.89 14.70
CA LYS A 546 -6.68 35.17 15.39
C LYS A 546 -7.74 35.28 16.48
N LYS A 547 -7.42 34.77 17.67
CA LYS A 547 -8.01 35.22 18.93
C LYS A 547 -6.90 35.57 19.91
#